data_AF-A0A182T802-F1
#
_entry.id   AF-A0A182T802-F1
#
_cell.length_a   1.000
_cell.length_b   1.000
_cell.length_c   1.000
_cell.angle_alpha   90.00
_cell.angle_beta   90.00
_cell.angle_gamma   90.00
#
_symmetry.space_group_name_H-M   'P 1'
#
loop_
_entity.id
_entity.type
_entity.pdbx_description
1 polymer ?
#
loop_
_entity_poly.entity_id
_entity_poly.type
_entity_poly.pdbx_seq_one_letter_code
_entity_poly.pdbx_strand_id
1 'polypeptide(L)'
;MASKRIVERAKKASLYTKDLLLDEDDEIEDEECTEDEEDDDDEEDEDAAPSADGTAQNENDGEKTVATKSDKMEKENVALEKLANKFVDDLLQLKKHYQGFKLNAETQTTEHRNEVKRLNTELKNATKCMEKIKATNEEQMNEISRLKKELETTTTQKEGLVKCFENTETSLRSEVQKLDLCLQQATEEKTEQAERILQMQGDMQTAESQAALSNAENVKLLQKLRDTACEKERLNSQLEASKAKISELKRAIQILESDPFTTTTAQAQSGESFSCPVCGGEFSSLANMQIHAEDCNG
;
A
#
# COMPACT_ATOMS: atom_id res chain seq x y z
N MET A 1 -8.86 11.12 -18.23
CA MET A 1 -9.96 10.37 -17.56
C MET A 1 -9.46 9.42 -16.47
N ALA A 2 -8.46 8.54 -16.73
CA ALA A 2 -7.99 7.53 -15.76
C ALA A 2 -7.59 8.10 -14.37
N SER A 3 -6.86 9.22 -14.33
CA SER A 3 -6.40 9.86 -13.08
C SER A 3 -7.52 10.11 -12.04
N LYS A 4 -8.71 10.59 -12.45
CA LYS A 4 -9.83 10.81 -11.51
C LYS A 4 -10.29 9.51 -10.82
N ARG A 5 -10.34 8.39 -11.55
CA ARG A 5 -10.73 7.07 -10.99
C ARG A 5 -9.68 6.52 -10.02
N ILE A 6 -8.40 6.81 -10.24
CA ILE A 6 -7.32 6.41 -9.32
C ILE A 6 -7.43 7.21 -8.01
N VAL A 7 -7.64 8.53 -8.11
CA VAL A 7 -7.82 9.40 -6.92
C VAL A 7 -9.06 9.02 -6.11
N GLU A 8 -10.18 8.68 -6.74
CA GLU A 8 -11.37 8.19 -6.00
C GLU A 8 -11.13 6.84 -5.33
N ARG A 9 -10.43 5.90 -5.98
CA ARG A 9 -10.05 4.62 -5.34
C ARG A 9 -9.13 4.82 -4.15
N ALA A 10 -8.13 5.70 -4.26
CA ALA A 10 -7.24 6.03 -3.16
C ALA A 10 -7.99 6.66 -1.97
N LYS A 11 -8.90 7.61 -2.24
CA LYS A 11 -9.77 8.19 -1.20
C LYS A 11 -10.67 7.15 -0.53
N LYS A 12 -11.24 6.23 -1.31
CA LYS A 12 -12.13 5.18 -0.77
C LYS A 12 -11.35 4.15 0.06
N ALA A 13 -10.15 3.77 -0.37
CA ALA A 13 -9.26 2.91 0.42
C ALA A 13 -8.85 3.56 1.74
N SER A 14 -8.47 4.85 1.71
CA SER A 14 -8.11 5.63 2.90
C SER A 14 -9.25 5.80 3.92
N LEU A 15 -10.50 5.67 3.50
CA LEU A 15 -11.68 5.66 4.39
C LEU A 15 -11.79 4.31 5.10
N TYR A 16 -11.74 3.19 4.37
CA TYR A 16 -11.81 1.85 4.97
C TYR A 16 -10.65 1.57 5.96
N THR A 17 -9.44 2.08 5.68
CA THR A 17 -8.32 1.95 6.63
C THR A 17 -8.48 2.79 7.89
N LYS A 18 -9.35 3.82 7.87
CA LYS A 18 -9.60 4.66 9.04
C LYS A 18 -10.65 4.04 9.95
N ASP A 19 -11.67 3.41 9.38
CA ASP A 19 -12.67 2.65 10.15
C ASP A 19 -12.01 1.42 10.81
N LEU A 20 -11.07 0.75 10.13
CA LEU A 20 -10.31 -0.40 10.68
C LEU A 20 -9.27 -0.07 11.77
N LEU A 21 -9.01 1.20 12.07
CA LEU A 21 -7.97 1.63 13.02
C LEU A 21 -8.55 2.36 14.25
N LEU A 22 -9.87 2.35 14.44
CA LEU A 22 -10.55 3.03 15.55
C LEU A 22 -11.27 2.08 16.52
N ASP A 23 -11.21 0.76 16.27
CA ASP A 23 -11.95 -0.27 17.01
C ASP A 23 -11.02 -1.20 17.85
N GLU A 24 -9.76 -0.82 18.11
CA GLU A 24 -8.78 -1.63 18.88
C GLU A 24 -8.25 -0.98 20.18
N ASP A 25 -8.76 0.19 20.59
CA ASP A 25 -8.39 0.88 21.85
C ASP A 25 -9.37 0.57 23.03
N ASP A 26 -10.04 -0.58 23.01
CA ASP A 26 -10.88 -1.06 24.13
C ASP A 26 -10.00 -1.56 25.29
N GLU A 27 -9.71 -0.62 26.20
CA GLU A 27 -9.54 -0.76 27.64
C GLU A 27 -9.19 -2.18 28.16
N ILE A 28 -7.87 -2.46 28.25
CA ILE A 28 -7.37 -3.50 29.17
C ILE A 28 -7.49 -2.93 30.59
N GLU A 29 -8.63 -3.15 31.23
CA GLU A 29 -8.77 -3.02 32.68
C GLU A 29 -8.07 -4.21 33.34
N ASP A 30 -6.87 -3.96 33.87
CA ASP A 30 -6.14 -4.91 34.72
C ASP A 30 -6.90 -5.09 36.06
N GLU A 31 -7.89 -5.99 36.10
CA GLU A 31 -8.56 -6.40 37.35
C GLU A 31 -7.56 -7.08 38.29
N GLU A 32 -7.07 -6.31 39.26
CA GLU A 32 -6.16 -6.76 40.31
C GLU A 32 -6.90 -7.74 41.26
N CYS A 33 -6.78 -9.04 41.00
CA CYS A 33 -7.21 -10.07 41.95
C CYS A 33 -6.36 -10.02 43.22
N THR A 34 -6.80 -9.27 44.23
CA THR A 34 -6.29 -9.38 45.59
C THR A 34 -6.78 -10.69 46.20
N GLU A 35 -5.86 -11.61 46.45
CA GLU A 35 -6.13 -12.93 47.01
C GLU A 35 -6.71 -12.85 48.44
N ASP A 36 -7.66 -13.73 48.74
CA ASP A 36 -8.18 -13.94 50.10
C ASP A 36 -7.08 -14.52 51.01
N GLU A 37 -6.81 -13.90 52.15
CA GLU A 37 -6.17 -14.57 53.29
C GLU A 37 -7.28 -15.00 54.28
N GLU A 38 -7.56 -16.31 54.30
CA GLU A 38 -8.41 -16.98 55.29
C GLU A 38 -7.70 -17.08 56.65
N ASP A 39 -8.52 -17.12 57.70
CA ASP A 39 -8.36 -17.80 58.99
C ASP A 39 -7.06 -17.68 59.81
N ASP A 40 -7.25 -17.30 61.07
CA ASP A 40 -6.70 -18.09 62.18
C ASP A 40 -7.71 -18.08 63.35
N ASP A 41 -8.03 -19.28 63.84
CA ASP A 41 -8.81 -19.51 65.06
C ASP A 41 -8.03 -19.01 66.30
N ASP A 42 -8.73 -18.76 67.41
CA ASP A 42 -8.38 -19.44 68.67
C ASP A 42 -9.48 -19.31 69.74
N GLU A 43 -9.57 -20.34 70.57
CA GLU A 43 -10.60 -20.50 71.62
C GLU A 43 -10.27 -19.69 72.90
N GLU A 44 -11.25 -19.56 73.82
CA GLU A 44 -11.13 -20.16 75.17
C GLU A 44 -12.39 -19.86 76.02
N ASP A 45 -13.10 -20.92 76.43
CA ASP A 45 -14.06 -20.91 77.53
C ASP A 45 -13.33 -21.24 78.85
N GLU A 46 -13.39 -20.38 79.87
CA GLU A 46 -13.01 -20.75 81.25
C GLU A 46 -14.20 -20.72 82.23
N ASP A 47 -14.72 -21.90 82.53
CA ASP A 47 -15.67 -22.15 83.62
C ASP A 47 -15.00 -22.01 85.00
N ALA A 48 -15.43 -21.03 85.81
CA ALA A 48 -14.88 -20.78 87.14
C ALA A 48 -15.92 -20.93 88.27
N ALA A 49 -16.00 -22.13 88.87
CA ALA A 49 -16.60 -22.32 90.20
C ALA A 49 -16.03 -23.56 90.92
N PRO A 50 -15.54 -23.40 92.17
CA PRO A 50 -15.86 -24.41 93.18
C PRO A 50 -16.05 -23.88 94.62
N SER A 51 -17.22 -24.23 95.18
CA SER A 51 -17.39 -24.96 96.46
C SER A 51 -17.03 -24.36 97.85
N ALA A 52 -17.66 -24.99 98.86
CA ALA A 52 -17.30 -25.07 100.30
C ALA A 52 -17.50 -23.83 101.21
N ASP A 53 -17.73 -23.95 102.54
CA ASP A 53 -18.30 -25.03 103.41
C ASP A 53 -18.50 -24.45 104.85
N GLY A 54 -19.39 -25.05 105.65
CA GLY A 54 -19.33 -25.05 107.12
C GLY A 54 -19.79 -23.81 107.94
N THR A 55 -19.94 -23.84 109.28
CA THR A 55 -20.18 -24.91 110.29
C THR A 55 -20.62 -24.28 111.65
N ALA A 56 -21.34 -25.01 112.52
CA ALA A 56 -21.46 -24.81 113.99
C ALA A 56 -22.28 -23.57 114.50
N GLN A 57 -22.76 -23.43 115.76
CA GLN A 57 -22.74 -24.16 117.06
C GLN A 57 -24.18 -24.08 117.65
N ASN A 58 -24.82 -25.06 118.32
CA ASN A 58 -24.63 -25.74 119.63
C ASN A 58 -24.89 -24.92 120.92
N GLU A 59 -25.47 -25.61 121.93
CA GLU A 59 -25.66 -25.28 123.38
C GLU A 59 -26.85 -24.34 123.75
N ASN A 60 -27.89 -24.75 124.53
CA ASN A 60 -28.01 -25.11 125.98
C ASN A 60 -28.36 -23.86 126.86
N ASP A 61 -29.16 -23.84 127.94
CA ASP A 61 -29.80 -24.84 128.86
C ASP A 61 -31.14 -24.25 129.42
N GLY A 62 -31.78 -24.88 130.44
CA GLY A 62 -32.46 -24.12 131.51
C GLY A 62 -33.94 -24.43 131.84
N GLU A 63 -34.19 -25.55 132.53
CA GLU A 63 -35.06 -25.75 133.71
C GLU A 63 -36.44 -25.05 133.91
N LYS A 64 -37.36 -25.78 134.58
CA LYS A 64 -38.30 -25.34 135.67
C LYS A 64 -39.83 -25.41 135.43
N THR A 65 -40.50 -25.86 136.50
CA THR A 65 -41.96 -25.84 136.84
C THR A 65 -42.87 -26.95 136.27
N VAL A 66 -43.60 -27.59 137.19
CA VAL A 66 -44.53 -28.70 136.97
C VAL A 66 -45.95 -28.26 137.37
N ALA A 67 -46.51 -27.32 136.62
CA ALA A 67 -47.93 -26.93 136.67
C ALA A 67 -48.46 -26.41 135.31
N THR A 68 -47.65 -26.55 134.26
CA THR A 68 -47.83 -25.96 132.93
C THR A 68 -47.62 -27.01 131.82
N LYS A 69 -47.61 -28.30 132.16
CA LYS A 69 -47.35 -29.40 131.20
C LYS A 69 -48.42 -29.49 130.11
N SER A 70 -49.69 -29.17 130.39
CA SER A 70 -50.74 -29.13 129.37
C SER A 70 -50.45 -28.00 128.38
N ASP A 71 -50.33 -26.76 128.87
CA ASP A 71 -50.00 -25.58 128.06
C ASP A 71 -48.67 -25.73 127.28
N LYS A 72 -47.69 -26.45 127.84
CA LYS A 72 -46.42 -26.73 127.17
C LYS A 72 -46.60 -27.76 126.06
N MET A 73 -47.28 -28.88 126.30
CA MET A 73 -47.60 -29.86 125.25
C MET A 73 -48.54 -29.28 124.18
N GLU A 74 -49.42 -28.34 124.54
CA GLU A 74 -50.30 -27.65 123.61
C GLU A 74 -49.55 -26.62 122.76
N LYS A 75 -48.61 -25.87 123.35
CA LYS A 75 -47.65 -25.03 122.60
C LYS A 75 -46.72 -25.87 121.72
N GLU A 76 -46.27 -27.03 122.18
CA GLU A 76 -45.47 -27.97 121.39
C GLU A 76 -46.30 -28.58 120.24
N ASN A 77 -47.57 -28.95 120.46
CA ASN A 77 -48.47 -29.37 119.39
C ASN A 77 -48.72 -28.26 118.36
N VAL A 78 -49.00 -27.02 118.80
CA VAL A 78 -49.17 -25.88 117.90
C VAL A 78 -47.86 -25.56 117.14
N ALA A 79 -46.70 -25.78 117.75
CA ALA A 79 -45.40 -25.65 117.07
C ALA A 79 -45.16 -26.78 116.05
N LEU A 80 -45.49 -28.03 116.40
CA LEU A 80 -45.41 -29.20 115.52
C LEU A 80 -46.40 -29.10 114.36
N GLU A 81 -47.61 -28.59 114.59
CA GLU A 81 -48.63 -28.37 113.56
C GLU A 81 -48.22 -27.24 112.61
N LYS A 82 -47.65 -26.13 113.12
CA LYS A 82 -47.02 -25.11 112.28
C LYS A 82 -45.85 -25.66 111.46
N LEU A 83 -45.03 -26.52 112.05
CA LEU A 83 -43.90 -27.16 111.36
C LEU A 83 -44.40 -28.14 110.29
N ALA A 84 -45.44 -28.93 110.58
CA ALA A 84 -46.07 -29.84 109.62
C ALA A 84 -46.71 -29.08 108.45
N ASN A 85 -47.45 -28.00 108.72
CA ASN A 85 -47.99 -27.13 107.68
C ASN A 85 -46.89 -26.51 106.82
N LYS A 86 -45.78 -26.05 107.44
CA LYS A 86 -44.61 -25.58 106.69
C LYS A 86 -44.00 -26.68 105.81
N PHE A 87 -43.85 -27.91 106.30
CA PHE A 87 -43.38 -29.03 105.48
C PHE A 87 -44.35 -29.37 104.33
N VAL A 88 -45.66 -29.23 104.52
CA VAL A 88 -46.65 -29.39 103.45
C VAL A 88 -46.51 -28.28 102.39
N ASP A 89 -46.33 -27.03 102.81
CA ASP A 89 -46.08 -25.90 101.91
C ASP A 89 -44.76 -26.06 101.14
N ASP A 90 -43.68 -26.47 101.81
CA ASP A 90 -42.37 -26.73 101.21
C ASP A 90 -42.45 -27.90 100.19
N LEU A 91 -43.19 -28.98 100.50
CA LEU A 91 -43.46 -30.08 99.56
C LEU A 91 -44.32 -29.64 98.36
N LEU A 92 -45.30 -28.75 98.57
CA LEU A 92 -46.11 -28.17 97.49
C LEU A 92 -45.27 -27.27 96.58
N GLN A 93 -44.39 -26.44 97.14
CA GLN A 93 -43.44 -25.64 96.38
C GLN A 93 -42.48 -26.53 95.59
N LEU A 94 -41.85 -27.52 96.22
CA LEU A 94 -40.93 -28.45 95.55
C LEU A 94 -41.63 -29.19 94.39
N LYS A 95 -42.87 -29.66 94.60
CA LYS A 95 -43.68 -30.27 93.55
C LYS A 95 -43.94 -29.31 92.38
N LYS A 96 -44.26 -28.04 92.67
CA LYS A 96 -44.47 -26.99 91.64
C LYS A 96 -43.19 -26.69 90.88
N HIS A 97 -42.05 -26.57 91.57
CA HIS A 97 -40.74 -26.38 90.94
C HIS A 97 -40.37 -27.57 90.05
N TYR A 98 -40.54 -28.81 90.52
CA TYR A 98 -40.29 -30.01 89.72
C TYR A 98 -41.19 -30.08 88.48
N GLN A 99 -42.47 -29.73 88.60
CA GLN A 99 -43.39 -29.66 87.45
C GLN A 99 -42.99 -28.59 86.45
N GLY A 100 -42.60 -27.39 86.91
CA GLY A 100 -42.11 -26.30 86.06
C GLY A 100 -40.81 -26.66 85.35
N PHE A 101 -39.85 -27.24 86.08
CA PHE A 101 -38.59 -27.75 85.51
C PHE A 101 -38.83 -28.82 84.45
N LYS A 102 -39.70 -29.80 84.74
CA LYS A 102 -40.05 -30.86 83.79
C LYS A 102 -40.66 -30.29 82.51
N LEU A 103 -41.62 -29.36 82.62
CA LEU A 103 -42.23 -28.70 81.46
C LEU A 103 -41.19 -27.90 80.66
N ASN A 104 -40.29 -27.17 81.33
CA ASN A 104 -39.22 -26.42 80.66
C ASN A 104 -38.27 -27.34 79.89
N ALA A 105 -37.84 -28.44 80.51
CA ALA A 105 -36.98 -29.44 79.88
C ALA A 105 -37.66 -30.14 78.69
N GLU A 106 -38.96 -30.44 78.80
CA GLU A 106 -39.76 -30.97 77.68
C GLU A 106 -39.84 -29.95 76.52
N THR A 107 -40.11 -28.68 76.80
CA THR A 107 -40.12 -27.60 75.80
C THR A 107 -38.76 -27.47 75.09
N GLN A 108 -37.66 -27.30 75.85
CA GLN A 108 -36.30 -27.20 75.30
C GLN A 108 -35.94 -28.45 74.46
N THR A 109 -36.29 -29.65 74.92
CA THR A 109 -36.07 -30.90 74.16
C THR A 109 -36.83 -30.89 72.83
N THR A 110 -38.03 -30.31 72.77
CA THR A 110 -38.78 -30.17 71.51
C THR A 110 -38.23 -29.07 70.60
N GLU A 111 -37.79 -27.95 71.16
CA GLU A 111 -37.16 -26.84 70.42
C GLU A 111 -35.84 -27.31 69.78
N HIS A 112 -34.91 -27.86 70.57
CA HIS A 112 -33.67 -28.43 70.06
C HIS A 112 -33.91 -29.53 69.00
N ARG A 113 -34.92 -30.40 69.19
CA ARG A 113 -35.27 -31.42 68.19
C ARG A 113 -35.78 -30.80 66.87
N ASN A 114 -36.50 -29.69 66.93
CA ASN A 114 -36.98 -28.99 65.74
C ASN A 114 -35.82 -28.25 65.04
N GLU A 115 -34.94 -27.64 65.82
CA GLU A 115 -33.74 -26.95 65.33
C GLU A 115 -32.77 -27.91 64.63
N VAL A 116 -32.49 -29.08 65.23
CA VAL A 116 -31.71 -30.14 64.60
C VAL A 116 -32.33 -30.59 63.27
N LYS A 117 -33.66 -30.64 63.14
CA LYS A 117 -34.32 -30.95 61.85
C LYS A 117 -34.17 -29.82 60.82
N ARG A 118 -34.24 -28.55 61.26
CA ARG A 118 -34.03 -27.37 60.42
C ARG A 118 -32.60 -27.39 59.85
N LEU A 119 -31.60 -27.46 60.73
CA LEU A 119 -30.17 -27.53 60.37
C LEU A 119 -29.85 -28.72 59.45
N ASN A 120 -30.39 -29.92 59.71
CA ASN A 120 -30.21 -31.07 58.82
C ASN A 120 -30.82 -30.85 57.42
N THR A 121 -31.92 -30.09 57.32
CA THR A 121 -32.54 -29.76 56.03
C THR A 121 -31.73 -28.73 55.27
N GLU A 122 -31.19 -27.72 55.98
CA GLU A 122 -30.29 -26.71 55.42
C GLU A 122 -28.97 -27.31 54.95
N LEU A 123 -28.32 -28.14 55.77
CA LEU A 123 -27.12 -28.89 55.39
C LEU A 123 -27.35 -29.71 54.12
N LYS A 124 -28.46 -30.46 54.04
CA LYS A 124 -28.82 -31.24 52.86
C LYS A 124 -29.10 -30.40 51.61
N ASN A 125 -29.61 -29.19 51.78
CA ASN A 125 -29.82 -28.25 50.67
C ASN A 125 -28.51 -27.60 50.22
N ALA A 126 -27.63 -27.24 51.16
CA ALA A 126 -26.29 -26.72 50.88
C ALA A 126 -25.43 -27.76 50.15
N THR A 127 -25.42 -29.04 50.60
CA THR A 127 -24.73 -30.13 49.90
C THR A 127 -25.19 -30.25 48.43
N LYS A 128 -26.51 -30.24 48.18
CA LYS A 128 -27.05 -30.27 46.81
C LYS A 128 -26.71 -29.03 45.99
N CYS A 129 -26.54 -27.87 46.63
CA CYS A 129 -26.10 -26.66 45.95
C CYS A 129 -24.64 -26.80 45.51
N MET A 130 -23.77 -27.25 46.43
CA MET A 130 -22.37 -27.53 46.15
C MET A 130 -22.16 -28.60 45.07
N GLU A 131 -22.98 -29.65 45.05
CA GLU A 131 -22.97 -30.66 43.97
C GLU A 131 -23.28 -30.04 42.60
N LYS A 132 -24.26 -29.12 42.53
CA LYS A 132 -24.58 -28.40 41.28
C LYS A 132 -23.46 -27.46 40.85
N ILE A 133 -22.89 -26.69 41.78
CA ILE A 133 -21.78 -25.76 41.51
C ILE A 133 -20.56 -26.55 41.00
N LYS A 134 -20.25 -27.71 41.59
CA LYS A 134 -19.19 -28.59 41.10
C LYS A 134 -19.44 -29.08 39.68
N ALA A 135 -20.66 -29.51 39.37
CA ALA A 135 -21.02 -29.94 38.02
C ALA A 135 -20.92 -28.79 36.98
N THR A 136 -21.42 -27.59 37.31
CA THR A 136 -21.31 -26.43 36.40
C THR A 136 -19.85 -25.98 36.21
N ASN A 137 -19.03 -26.04 37.26
CA ASN A 137 -17.61 -25.71 37.15
C ASN A 137 -16.85 -26.74 36.28
N GLU A 138 -17.21 -28.03 36.36
CA GLU A 138 -16.66 -29.07 35.49
C GLU A 138 -17.07 -28.84 34.02
N GLU A 139 -18.33 -28.49 33.74
CA GLU A 139 -18.80 -28.10 32.40
C GLU A 139 -18.03 -26.88 31.87
N GLN A 140 -17.86 -25.84 32.68
CA GLN A 140 -17.09 -24.63 32.31
C GLN A 140 -15.61 -24.93 32.04
N MET A 141 -14.96 -25.77 32.84
CA MET A 141 -13.56 -26.17 32.63
C MET A 141 -13.37 -26.98 31.34
N ASN A 142 -14.33 -27.82 30.99
CA ASN A 142 -14.34 -28.53 29.71
C ASN A 142 -14.54 -27.57 28.53
N GLU A 143 -15.42 -26.57 28.67
CA GLU A 143 -15.67 -25.56 27.64
C GLU A 143 -14.45 -24.64 27.42
N ILE A 144 -13.81 -24.16 28.49
CA ILE A 144 -12.53 -23.43 28.42
C ILE A 144 -11.48 -24.26 27.69
N SER A 145 -11.42 -25.57 27.96
CA SER A 145 -10.49 -26.50 27.31
C SER A 145 -10.82 -26.73 25.82
N ARG A 146 -12.08 -26.62 25.41
CA ARG A 146 -12.51 -26.64 24.00
C ARG A 146 -12.10 -25.36 23.28
N LEU A 147 -12.46 -24.20 23.85
CA LEU A 147 -12.17 -22.88 23.29
C LEU A 147 -10.67 -22.63 23.13
N LYS A 148 -9.83 -23.07 24.09
CA LYS A 148 -8.36 -23.00 23.97
C LYS A 148 -7.82 -23.74 22.74
N LYS A 149 -8.36 -24.93 22.42
CA LYS A 149 -7.97 -25.69 21.22
C LYS A 149 -8.46 -25.02 19.93
N GLU A 150 -9.65 -24.45 19.94
CA GLU A 150 -10.18 -23.70 18.79
C GLU A 150 -9.36 -22.43 18.53
N LEU A 151 -8.92 -21.73 19.57
CA LEU A 151 -7.99 -20.59 19.47
C LEU A 151 -6.62 -21.01 18.92
N GLU A 152 -6.05 -22.13 19.37
CA GLU A 152 -4.77 -22.67 18.87
C GLU A 152 -4.85 -23.04 17.38
N THR A 153 -5.91 -23.75 16.96
CA THR A 153 -6.13 -24.09 15.54
C THR A 153 -6.36 -22.86 14.68
N THR A 154 -7.12 -21.87 15.17
CA THR A 154 -7.35 -20.60 14.46
C THR A 154 -6.06 -19.79 14.32
N THR A 155 -5.23 -19.74 15.37
CA THR A 155 -3.91 -19.10 15.35
C THR A 155 -3.00 -19.76 14.31
N THR A 156 -2.95 -21.10 14.29
CA THR A 156 -2.18 -21.87 13.32
C THR A 156 -2.64 -21.60 11.88
N GLN A 157 -3.95 -21.52 11.64
CA GLN A 157 -4.51 -21.16 10.33
C GLN A 157 -4.17 -19.73 9.92
N LYS A 158 -4.25 -18.76 10.85
CA LYS A 158 -3.86 -17.36 10.63
C LYS A 158 -2.39 -17.27 10.21
N GLU A 159 -1.48 -17.93 10.91
CA GLU A 159 -0.06 -17.98 10.54
C GLU A 159 0.18 -18.59 9.14
N GLY A 160 -0.55 -19.67 8.81
CA GLY A 160 -0.48 -20.29 7.48
C GLY A 160 -0.92 -19.33 6.38
N LEU A 161 -2.00 -18.58 6.59
CA LEU A 161 -2.48 -17.56 5.65
C LEU A 161 -1.50 -16.40 5.51
N VAL A 162 -0.93 -15.89 6.61
CA VAL A 162 0.08 -14.82 6.58
C VAL A 162 1.29 -15.23 5.72
N LYS A 163 1.86 -16.42 5.97
CA LYS A 163 2.97 -16.97 5.16
C LYS A 163 2.60 -17.10 3.67
N CYS A 164 1.36 -17.49 3.35
CA CYS A 164 0.88 -17.53 1.96
C CYS A 164 0.77 -16.13 1.32
N PHE A 165 0.33 -15.11 2.07
CA PHE A 165 0.30 -13.73 1.59
C PHE A 165 1.70 -13.17 1.35
N GLU A 166 2.65 -13.37 2.28
CA GLU A 166 4.06 -12.93 2.14
C GLU A 166 4.74 -13.56 0.90
N ASN A 167 4.53 -14.86 0.69
CA ASN A 167 5.02 -15.57 -0.50
C ASN A 167 4.38 -15.04 -1.80
N THR A 168 3.10 -14.67 -1.76
CA THR A 168 2.40 -14.10 -2.92
C THR A 168 2.90 -12.68 -3.21
N GLU A 169 3.08 -11.85 -2.18
CA GLU A 169 3.58 -10.48 -2.31
C GLU A 169 5.01 -10.45 -2.87
N THR A 170 5.91 -11.28 -2.34
CA THR A 170 7.29 -11.40 -2.83
C THR A 170 7.35 -11.89 -4.28
N SER A 171 6.49 -12.85 -4.66
CA SER A 171 6.36 -13.30 -6.05
C SER A 171 5.92 -12.16 -6.98
N LEU A 172 4.82 -11.48 -6.66
CA LEU A 172 4.28 -10.36 -7.45
C LEU A 172 5.28 -9.18 -7.54
N ARG A 173 5.97 -8.86 -6.45
CA ARG A 173 7.04 -7.85 -6.42
C ARG A 173 8.17 -8.19 -7.40
N SER A 174 8.55 -9.46 -7.50
CA SER A 174 9.56 -9.92 -8.48
C SER A 174 9.06 -9.88 -9.92
N GLU A 175 7.76 -10.04 -10.15
CA GLU A 175 7.15 -9.94 -11.48
C GLU A 175 7.07 -8.49 -11.96
N VAL A 176 6.65 -7.56 -11.08
CA VAL A 176 6.65 -6.12 -11.37
C VAL A 176 8.06 -5.65 -11.74
N GLN A 177 9.10 -6.04 -10.99
CA GLN A 177 10.50 -5.70 -11.31
C GLN A 177 10.95 -6.21 -12.69
N LYS A 178 10.50 -7.39 -13.12
CA LYS A 178 10.79 -7.91 -14.48
C LYS A 178 10.07 -7.11 -15.55
N LEU A 179 8.80 -6.75 -15.31
CA LEU A 179 8.02 -5.94 -16.24
C LEU A 179 8.60 -4.53 -16.40
N ASP A 180 9.05 -3.91 -15.30
CA ASP A 180 9.71 -2.60 -15.33
C ASP A 180 11.02 -2.65 -16.14
N LEU A 181 11.84 -3.70 -15.98
CA LEU A 181 13.05 -3.89 -16.79
C LEU A 181 12.73 -4.07 -18.28
N CYS A 182 11.72 -4.87 -18.62
CA CYS A 182 11.26 -5.03 -20.01
C CYS A 182 10.71 -3.72 -20.60
N LEU A 183 10.01 -2.89 -19.80
CA LEU A 183 9.52 -1.58 -20.22
C LEU A 183 10.66 -0.59 -20.45
N GLN A 184 11.71 -0.63 -19.63
CA GLN A 184 12.92 0.16 -19.84
C GLN A 184 13.60 -0.24 -21.15
N GLN A 185 13.87 -1.53 -21.36
CA GLN A 185 14.49 -2.04 -22.59
C GLN A 185 13.68 -1.66 -23.84
N ALA A 186 12.36 -1.84 -23.83
CA ALA A 186 11.49 -1.46 -24.94
C ALA A 186 11.46 0.06 -25.18
N THR A 187 11.73 0.88 -24.16
CA THR A 187 11.87 2.34 -24.29
C THR A 187 13.20 2.71 -24.93
N GLU A 188 14.30 2.06 -24.51
CA GLU A 188 15.64 2.22 -25.08
C GLU A 188 15.69 1.81 -26.56
N GLU A 189 15.17 0.62 -26.90
CA GLU A 189 15.04 0.15 -28.30
C GLU A 189 14.22 1.13 -29.16
N LYS A 190 13.12 1.66 -28.61
CA LYS A 190 12.28 2.65 -29.30
C LYS A 190 13.02 3.96 -29.55
N THR A 191 13.85 4.42 -28.61
CA THR A 191 14.70 5.61 -28.82
C THR A 191 15.76 5.36 -29.89
N GLU A 192 16.46 4.22 -29.87
CA GLU A 192 17.41 3.85 -30.93
C GLU A 192 16.74 3.79 -32.32
N GLN A 193 15.54 3.21 -32.41
CA GLN A 193 14.80 3.14 -33.67
C GLN A 193 14.41 4.54 -34.18
N ALA A 194 14.03 5.46 -33.29
CA ALA A 194 13.73 6.84 -33.65
C ALA A 194 14.97 7.59 -34.16
N GLU A 195 16.13 7.40 -33.52
CA GLU A 195 17.41 7.97 -33.96
C GLU A 195 17.83 7.42 -35.34
N ARG A 196 17.72 6.10 -35.57
CA ARG A 196 17.98 5.49 -36.87
C ARG A 196 17.06 6.03 -37.98
N ILE A 197 15.79 6.31 -37.67
CA ILE A 197 14.86 6.93 -38.63
C ILE A 197 15.29 8.36 -38.97
N LEU A 198 15.70 9.16 -38.00
CA LEU A 198 16.21 10.52 -38.23
C LEU A 198 17.50 10.51 -39.06
N GLN A 199 18.42 9.58 -38.80
CA GLN A 199 19.63 9.41 -39.61
C GLN A 199 19.30 9.08 -41.07
N MET A 200 18.43 8.09 -41.31
CA MET A 200 18.00 7.72 -42.67
C MET A 200 17.31 8.88 -43.40
N GLN A 201 16.56 9.74 -42.70
CA GLN A 201 15.97 10.95 -43.29
C GLN A 201 17.04 11.97 -43.71
N GLY A 202 18.09 12.17 -42.91
CA GLY A 202 19.23 13.03 -43.27
C GLY A 202 20.05 12.49 -44.45
N ASP A 203 20.28 11.18 -44.48
CA ASP A 203 20.97 10.50 -45.58
C ASP A 203 20.16 10.61 -46.89
N MET A 204 18.84 10.45 -46.82
CA MET A 204 17.92 10.62 -47.95
C MET A 204 17.94 12.04 -48.51
N GLN A 205 17.84 13.08 -47.66
CA GLN A 205 17.94 14.48 -48.10
C GLN A 205 19.30 14.81 -48.75
N THR A 206 20.36 14.19 -48.23
CA THR A 206 21.72 14.32 -48.79
C THR A 206 21.80 13.68 -50.18
N ALA A 207 21.24 12.47 -50.34
CA ALA A 207 21.17 11.78 -51.63
C ALA A 207 20.30 12.52 -52.66
N GLU A 208 19.15 13.06 -52.26
CA GLU A 208 18.30 13.91 -53.10
C GLU A 208 19.06 15.16 -53.59
N SER A 209 19.80 15.81 -52.70
CA SER A 209 20.62 16.99 -53.03
C SER A 209 21.73 16.64 -54.02
N GLN A 210 22.42 15.50 -53.83
CA GLN A 210 23.44 15.01 -54.77
C GLN A 210 22.84 14.63 -56.13
N ALA A 211 21.67 14.00 -56.16
CA ALA A 211 20.95 13.67 -57.39
C ALA A 211 20.53 14.94 -58.16
N ALA A 212 20.05 15.97 -57.45
CA ALA A 212 19.72 17.26 -58.05
C ALA A 212 20.95 17.95 -58.68
N LEU A 213 22.11 17.93 -58.00
CA LEU A 213 23.37 18.46 -58.52
C LEU A 213 23.84 17.70 -59.77
N SER A 214 23.85 16.36 -59.73
CA SER A 214 24.23 15.52 -60.86
C SER A 214 23.29 15.71 -62.07
N ASN A 215 21.97 15.81 -61.83
CA ASN A 215 21.01 16.14 -62.87
C ASN A 215 21.27 17.52 -63.50
N ALA A 216 21.59 18.54 -62.70
CA ALA A 216 21.95 19.87 -63.21
C ALA A 216 23.26 19.85 -64.02
N GLU A 217 24.24 19.03 -63.66
CA GLU A 217 25.46 18.83 -64.43
C GLU A 217 25.18 18.09 -65.76
N ASN A 218 24.39 17.02 -65.74
CA ASN A 218 23.98 16.30 -66.94
C ASN A 218 23.25 17.22 -67.95
N VAL A 219 22.37 18.11 -67.48
CA VAL A 219 21.73 19.13 -68.33
C VAL A 219 22.75 20.08 -68.95
N LYS A 220 23.76 20.54 -68.20
CA LYS A 220 24.85 21.39 -68.74
C LYS A 220 25.69 20.64 -69.79
N LEU A 221 25.99 19.36 -69.56
CA LEU A 221 26.74 18.54 -70.51
C LEU A 221 25.94 18.28 -71.81
N LEU A 222 24.65 17.98 -71.70
CA LEU A 222 23.76 17.84 -72.86
C LEU A 222 23.66 19.13 -73.68
N GLN A 223 23.61 20.30 -73.02
CA GLN A 223 23.64 21.58 -73.72
C GLN A 223 24.98 21.80 -74.45
N LYS A 224 26.12 21.56 -73.79
CA LYS A 224 27.45 21.64 -74.44
C LYS A 224 27.58 20.70 -75.65
N LEU A 225 27.03 19.49 -75.56
CA LEU A 225 27.01 18.53 -76.69
C LEU A 225 26.19 19.07 -77.86
N ARG A 226 25.03 19.69 -77.60
CA ARG A 226 24.21 20.35 -78.62
C ARG A 226 24.96 21.52 -79.27
N ASP A 227 25.56 22.41 -78.48
CA ASP A 227 26.30 23.57 -78.97
C ASP A 227 27.50 23.14 -79.85
N THR A 228 28.22 22.10 -79.41
CA THR A 228 29.33 21.50 -80.18
C THR A 228 28.86 20.84 -81.48
N ALA A 229 27.66 20.23 -81.50
CA ALA A 229 27.08 19.66 -82.72
C ALA A 229 26.70 20.76 -83.73
N CYS A 230 26.03 21.83 -83.29
CA CYS A 230 25.72 22.99 -84.12
C CYS A 230 27.00 23.63 -84.71
N GLU A 231 28.04 23.78 -83.89
CA GLU A 231 29.34 24.32 -84.31
C GLU A 231 30.04 23.41 -85.34
N LYS A 232 29.97 22.09 -85.17
CA LYS A 232 30.45 21.11 -86.15
C LYS A 232 29.70 21.22 -87.48
N GLU A 233 28.38 21.37 -87.47
CA GLU A 233 27.57 21.55 -88.68
C GLU A 233 27.90 22.87 -89.41
N ARG A 234 28.13 23.95 -88.63
CA ARG A 234 28.59 25.25 -89.13
C ARG A 234 29.95 25.14 -89.84
N LEU A 235 30.93 24.52 -89.18
CA LEU A 235 32.27 24.28 -89.73
C LEU A 235 32.24 23.37 -90.96
N ASN A 236 31.42 22.32 -90.96
CA ASN A 236 31.26 21.43 -92.11
C ASN A 236 30.68 22.20 -93.32
N SER A 237 29.70 23.07 -93.09
CA SER A 237 29.13 23.95 -94.13
C SER A 237 30.18 24.91 -94.70
N GLN A 238 31.05 25.48 -93.86
CA GLN A 238 32.17 26.31 -94.30
C GLN A 238 33.24 25.52 -95.08
N LEU A 239 33.49 24.27 -94.70
CA LEU A 239 34.41 23.38 -95.41
C LEU A 239 33.88 23.04 -96.82
N GLU A 240 32.60 22.68 -96.95
CA GLU A 240 31.99 22.41 -98.27
C GLU A 240 31.95 23.66 -99.16
N ALA A 241 31.61 24.83 -98.60
CA ALA A 241 31.70 26.10 -99.33
C ALA A 241 33.13 26.40 -99.81
N SER A 242 34.15 26.06 -99.00
CA SER A 242 35.56 26.23 -99.37
C SER A 242 36.00 25.22 -100.44
N LYS A 243 35.56 23.95 -100.36
CA LYS A 243 35.77 22.93 -101.41
C LYS A 243 35.13 23.34 -102.75
N ALA A 244 33.95 23.94 -102.71
CA ALA A 244 33.28 24.47 -103.90
C ALA A 244 34.12 25.57 -104.55
N LYS A 245 34.56 26.58 -103.78
CA LYS A 245 35.48 27.64 -104.24
C LYS A 245 36.79 27.09 -104.83
N ILE A 246 37.41 26.11 -104.17
CA ILE A 246 38.63 25.45 -104.69
C ILE A 246 38.36 24.75 -106.03
N SER A 247 37.19 24.12 -106.18
CA SER A 247 36.80 23.43 -107.43
C SER A 247 36.53 24.42 -108.56
N GLU A 248 35.95 25.58 -108.24
CA GLU A 248 35.73 26.69 -109.17
C GLU A 248 37.06 27.33 -109.60
N LEU A 249 37.97 27.63 -108.66
CA LEU A 249 39.33 28.11 -108.96
C LEU A 249 40.11 27.12 -109.82
N LYS A 250 40.03 25.82 -109.54
CA LYS A 250 40.63 24.78 -110.40
C LYS A 250 40.06 24.79 -111.82
N ARG A 251 38.74 24.99 -111.97
CA ARG A 251 38.11 25.13 -113.29
C ARG A 251 38.61 26.39 -114.01
N ALA A 252 38.72 27.52 -113.31
CA ALA A 252 39.23 28.77 -113.89
C ALA A 252 40.70 28.62 -114.34
N ILE A 253 41.56 28.00 -113.52
CA ILE A 253 42.95 27.67 -113.89
C ILE A 253 42.97 26.76 -115.12
N GLN A 254 42.18 25.68 -115.13
CA GLN A 254 42.13 24.75 -116.25
C GLN A 254 41.68 25.41 -117.56
N ILE A 255 40.74 26.37 -117.50
CA ILE A 255 40.34 27.19 -118.66
C ILE A 255 41.54 28.01 -119.17
N LEU A 256 42.22 28.74 -118.27
CA LEU A 256 43.41 29.56 -118.61
C LEU A 256 44.57 28.71 -119.16
N GLU A 257 44.77 27.49 -118.66
CA GLU A 257 45.78 26.55 -119.15
C GLU A 257 45.40 25.95 -120.52
N SER A 258 44.11 25.83 -120.83
CA SER A 258 43.62 25.24 -122.08
C SER A 258 43.55 26.21 -123.27
N ASP A 259 43.70 27.52 -123.04
CA ASP A 259 43.48 28.57 -124.04
C ASP A 259 44.75 29.43 -124.25
N PRO A 260 45.67 29.02 -125.14
CA PRO A 260 47.05 29.54 -125.21
C PRO A 260 47.18 30.96 -125.81
N PHE A 261 46.12 31.78 -125.81
CA PHE A 261 46.10 33.06 -126.53
C PHE A 261 45.34 34.20 -125.81
N THR A 262 45.54 34.38 -124.50
CA THR A 262 45.07 35.59 -123.78
C THR A 262 46.20 36.34 -123.06
N THR A 263 47.04 37.02 -123.84
CA THR A 263 48.00 38.01 -123.33
C THR A 263 47.28 39.33 -123.03
N THR A 264 46.74 39.49 -121.81
CA THR A 264 46.18 40.78 -121.37
C THR A 264 47.31 41.71 -120.89
N THR A 265 47.92 42.40 -121.85
CA THR A 265 48.88 43.48 -121.58
C THR A 265 48.16 44.66 -120.94
N ALA A 266 48.39 44.89 -119.64
CA ALA A 266 47.98 46.12 -118.97
C ALA A 266 48.88 47.30 -119.42
N GLN A 267 48.57 47.86 -120.59
CA GLN A 267 49.34 48.96 -121.18
C GLN A 267 48.89 50.30 -120.56
N ALA A 268 49.54 50.69 -119.46
CA ALA A 268 49.33 51.98 -118.82
C ALA A 268 49.89 53.14 -119.67
N GLN A 269 49.00 53.81 -120.40
CA GLN A 269 49.16 55.11 -121.05
C GLN A 269 47.79 55.81 -120.91
N SER A 270 47.63 57.05 -120.43
CA SER A 270 48.62 58.08 -120.11
C SER A 270 47.98 59.19 -119.24
N GLY A 271 48.67 59.66 -118.19
CA GLY A 271 48.57 61.06 -117.74
C GLY A 271 47.33 61.53 -116.97
N GLU A 272 46.37 60.66 -116.61
CA GLU A 272 45.22 61.06 -115.77
C GLU A 272 45.45 60.70 -114.29
N SER A 273 45.09 61.63 -113.40
CA SER A 273 45.08 61.44 -111.95
C SER A 273 43.87 60.61 -111.50
N PHE A 274 44.07 59.73 -110.54
CA PHE A 274 43.00 58.88 -109.99
C PHE A 274 42.33 59.57 -108.81
N SER A 275 41.09 60.00 -108.97
CA SER A 275 40.30 60.61 -107.89
C SER A 275 39.61 59.54 -107.01
N CYS A 276 39.72 59.69 -105.69
CA CYS A 276 39.02 58.86 -104.73
C CYS A 276 37.50 59.12 -104.82
N PRO A 277 36.65 58.10 -105.02
CA PRO A 277 35.20 58.31 -105.20
C PRO A 277 34.48 58.76 -103.92
N VAL A 278 35.13 58.67 -102.76
CA VAL A 278 34.55 59.05 -101.45
C VAL A 278 34.81 60.52 -101.12
N CYS A 279 36.03 61.02 -101.35
CA CYS A 279 36.45 62.37 -100.95
C CYS A 279 36.87 63.30 -102.10
N GLY A 280 36.99 62.79 -103.33
CA GLY A 280 37.47 63.53 -104.50
C GLY A 280 38.98 63.76 -104.57
N GLY A 281 39.76 63.31 -103.58
CA GLY A 281 41.22 63.50 -103.55
C GLY A 281 41.92 62.81 -104.73
N GLU A 282 42.80 63.52 -105.43
CA GLU A 282 43.52 63.02 -106.61
C GLU A 282 44.89 62.41 -106.27
N PHE A 283 45.17 61.24 -106.86
CA PHE A 283 46.40 60.48 -106.65
C PHE A 283 47.09 60.17 -107.98
N SER A 284 48.41 60.30 -108.02
CA SER A 284 49.25 59.93 -109.18
C SER A 284 49.43 58.43 -109.38
N SER A 285 48.81 57.60 -108.53
CA SER A 285 48.89 56.13 -108.55
C SER A 285 47.58 55.52 -108.06
N LEU A 286 47.04 54.58 -108.83
CA LEU A 286 45.83 53.83 -108.49
C LEU A 286 45.96 53.09 -107.14
N ALA A 287 47.15 52.56 -106.83
CA ALA A 287 47.41 51.85 -105.58
C ALA A 287 47.29 52.76 -104.35
N ASN A 288 47.74 54.02 -104.46
CA ASN A 288 47.60 55.00 -103.36
C ASN A 288 46.14 55.41 -103.18
N MET A 289 45.38 55.54 -104.28
CA MET A 289 43.94 55.81 -104.23
C MET A 289 43.17 54.65 -103.59
N GLN A 290 43.53 53.39 -103.89
CA GLN A 290 42.89 52.21 -103.28
C GLN A 290 43.16 52.12 -101.77
N ILE A 291 44.41 52.27 -101.32
CA ILE A 291 44.73 52.30 -99.88
C ILE A 291 43.97 53.44 -99.18
N HIS A 292 43.96 54.63 -99.78
CA HIS A 292 43.20 55.75 -99.23
C HIS A 292 41.68 55.50 -99.21
N ALA A 293 41.12 54.82 -100.21
CA ALA A 293 39.70 54.49 -100.24
C ALA A 293 39.28 53.46 -99.17
N GLU A 294 40.20 52.58 -98.74
CA GLU A 294 39.97 51.69 -97.59
C GLU A 294 39.93 52.49 -96.27
N ASP A 295 40.86 53.42 -96.06
CA ASP A 295 40.89 54.30 -94.88
C ASP A 295 39.75 55.36 -94.87
N CYS A 296 39.30 55.81 -96.04
CA CYS A 296 38.32 56.90 -96.17
C CYS A 296 36.85 56.43 -96.05
N ASN A 297 36.62 55.12 -95.95
CA ASN A 297 35.28 54.51 -95.92
C ASN A 297 34.97 53.82 -94.56
N GLY A 298 35.77 54.12 -93.52
CA GLY A 298 35.60 53.68 -92.13
C GLY A 298 35.02 54.76 -91.21
#